data_AF-A0A6C0FMY5-F1
#
_entry.id   AF-A0A6C0FMY5-F1
#
_cell.length_a   1.000
_cell.length_b   1.000
_cell.length_c   1.000
_cell.angle_alpha   90.00
_cell.angle_beta   90.00
_cell.angle_gamma   90.00
#
_symmetry.space_group_name_H-M   'P 1'
#
loop_
_entity.id
_entity.type
_entity.pdbx_description
1 polymer ?
#
loop_
_entity_poly.entity_id
_entity_poly.type
_entity_poly.pdbx_seq_one_letter_code
_entity_poly.pdbx_strand_id
1 'polypeptide(L)'
;MSRLTLGNVVKVMAVLAFLPLLAYLVLVIGAVRKNLRTSLEGLLYAGAFSAAAFVLDAPWGLRVLLALTAMGASGVRSWHLRDLWLPARPRWWKRDVLGTATVVSTTRSPHPAPVEGAEDLPSVVARVRERADRDRRRLPGDTHRTVLRLCDVLDAVIASEQREPSRDARFEYELDAMVRQYLPSVLTSYLAIPPSRVHERQPDGRTPVEELTEQLRILAAQADTLDASRQRRLTADLSTSGNFLRDKYGHRQPDAFDFRVQ
;
A
#
# COMPACT_ATOMS: atom_id res chain seq x y z
N MET A 1 -7.30 -41.99 -1.80
CA MET A 1 -7.89 -41.89 -3.15
C MET A 1 -8.13 -40.41 -3.47
N SER A 2 -7.31 -39.81 -4.35
CA SER A 2 -7.40 -38.38 -4.66
C SER A 2 -8.63 -38.11 -5.52
N ARG A 3 -9.46 -37.15 -5.12
CA ARG A 3 -10.61 -36.71 -5.91
C ARG A 3 -10.10 -35.84 -7.06
N LEU A 4 -9.77 -36.47 -8.19
CA LEU A 4 -9.61 -35.79 -9.48
C LEU A 4 -10.97 -35.25 -9.90
N THR A 5 -11.34 -34.08 -9.37
CA THR A 5 -12.49 -33.34 -9.88
C THR A 5 -12.16 -32.86 -11.29
N LEU A 6 -13.14 -32.85 -12.19
CA LEU A 6 -13.00 -32.33 -13.55
C LEU A 6 -12.34 -30.94 -13.56
N GLY A 7 -12.70 -30.09 -12.59
CA GLY A 7 -12.10 -28.76 -12.41
C GLY A 7 -10.59 -28.78 -12.13
N ASN A 8 -10.08 -29.77 -11.38
CA ASN A 8 -8.64 -29.90 -11.14
C ASN A 8 -7.90 -30.39 -12.39
N VAL A 9 -8.49 -31.31 -13.16
CA VAL A 9 -7.89 -31.80 -14.41
C VAL A 9 -7.74 -30.66 -15.42
N VAL A 10 -8.78 -29.84 -15.60
CA VAL A 10 -8.74 -28.67 -16.48
C VAL A 10 -7.67 -27.67 -16.04
N LYS A 11 -7.54 -27.41 -14.74
CA LYS A 11 -6.49 -26.52 -14.20
C LYS A 11 -5.09 -27.04 -14.48
N VAL A 12 -4.84 -28.34 -14.25
CA VAL A 12 -3.53 -28.95 -14.50
C VAL A 12 -3.20 -28.93 -15.99
N MET A 13 -4.16 -29.27 -16.86
CA MET A 13 -3.98 -29.19 -18.31
C MET A 13 -3.69 -27.76 -18.78
N ALA A 14 -4.36 -26.75 -18.22
CA ALA A 14 -4.07 -25.36 -18.50
C ALA A 14 -2.64 -24.99 -18.07
N VAL A 15 -2.23 -25.32 -16.84
CA VAL A 15 -0.86 -25.05 -16.37
C VAL A 15 0.17 -25.69 -17.29
N LEU A 16 -0.01 -26.95 -17.68
CA LEU A 16 0.90 -27.65 -18.60
C LEU A 16 0.94 -27.01 -20.00
N ALA A 17 -0.20 -26.59 -20.53
CA ALA A 17 -0.28 -25.94 -21.83
C ALA A 17 0.36 -24.54 -21.84
N PHE A 18 0.21 -23.78 -20.75
CA PHE A 18 0.77 -22.43 -20.62
C PHE A 18 2.21 -22.40 -20.11
N LEU A 19 2.71 -23.49 -19.51
CA LEU A 19 4.09 -23.61 -19.01
C LEU A 19 5.16 -23.17 -20.03
N PRO A 20 5.17 -23.65 -21.29
CA PRO A 20 6.21 -23.25 -22.25
C PRO A 20 6.18 -21.76 -22.61
N LEU A 21 5.06 -21.06 -22.41
CA LEU A 21 4.98 -19.62 -22.68
C LEU A 21 5.83 -18.79 -21.70
N LEU A 22 6.21 -19.33 -20.53
CA LEU A 22 7.14 -18.67 -19.61
C LEU A 22 8.50 -18.38 -20.24
N ALA A 23 8.97 -19.22 -21.17
CA ALA A 23 10.23 -18.98 -21.89
C ALA A 23 10.19 -17.76 -22.81
N TYR A 24 9.00 -17.34 -23.23
CA TYR A 24 8.78 -16.21 -24.14
C TYR A 24 8.38 -14.92 -23.41
N LEU A 25 8.16 -14.99 -22.09
CA LEU A 25 7.56 -13.91 -21.33
C LEU A 25 8.47 -12.66 -21.32
N VAL A 26 9.78 -12.82 -21.14
CA VAL A 26 10.74 -11.70 -21.19
C VAL A 26 10.80 -11.03 -22.57
N LEU A 27 10.63 -11.80 -23.65
CA LEU A 27 10.61 -11.27 -25.02
C LEU A 27 9.39 -10.39 -25.26
N VAL A 28 8.20 -10.88 -24.89
CA VAL A 28 6.97 -10.10 -24.95
C VAL A 28 7.10 -8.85 -24.05
N ILE A 29 7.75 -9.00 -22.90
CA ILE A 29 8.07 -7.91 -21.97
C ILE A 29 8.83 -6.75 -22.63
N GLY A 30 9.94 -7.08 -23.29
CA GLY A 30 10.76 -6.08 -23.99
C GLY A 30 10.02 -5.44 -25.16
N ALA A 31 9.28 -6.24 -25.93
CA ALA A 31 8.60 -5.80 -27.14
C ALA A 31 7.53 -4.73 -26.86
N VAL A 32 6.65 -4.96 -25.87
CA VAL A 32 5.57 -4.01 -25.52
C VAL A 32 6.12 -2.67 -25.03
N ARG A 33 7.22 -2.71 -24.25
CA ARG A 33 7.84 -1.50 -23.69
C ARG A 33 8.85 -0.82 -24.62
N LYS A 34 9.05 -1.34 -25.84
CA LYS A 34 10.04 -0.86 -26.82
C LYS A 34 11.45 -0.74 -26.25
N ASN A 35 11.82 -1.59 -25.29
CA ASN A 35 13.17 -1.62 -24.72
C ASN A 35 13.98 -2.70 -25.43
N LEU A 36 14.93 -2.26 -26.26
CA LEU A 36 15.73 -3.15 -27.11
C LEU A 36 16.58 -4.13 -26.29
N ARG A 37 17.10 -3.69 -25.14
CA ARG A 37 17.98 -4.52 -24.32
C ARG A 37 17.22 -5.71 -23.72
N THR A 38 16.04 -5.47 -23.16
CA THR A 38 15.19 -6.55 -22.63
C THR A 38 14.59 -7.42 -23.72
N SER A 39 14.35 -6.86 -24.91
CA SER A 39 13.90 -7.65 -26.07
C SER A 39 14.97 -8.63 -26.54
N LEU A 40 16.23 -8.18 -26.65
CA LEU A 40 17.37 -9.04 -26.99
C LEU A 40 17.60 -10.13 -25.95
N GLU A 41 17.49 -9.79 -24.67
CA GLU A 41 17.59 -10.74 -23.56
C GLU A 41 16.47 -11.81 -23.64
N GLY A 42 15.23 -11.39 -23.90
CA GLY A 42 14.11 -12.30 -24.12
C GLY A 42 14.28 -13.18 -25.35
N LEU A 43 14.85 -12.64 -26.44
CA LEU A 43 15.13 -13.41 -27.66
C LEU A 43 16.13 -14.53 -27.39
N LEU A 44 17.14 -14.26 -26.56
CA LEU A 44 18.13 -15.26 -26.17
C LEU A 44 17.49 -16.41 -25.38
N TYR A 45 16.61 -16.10 -24.42
CA TYR A 45 15.88 -17.14 -23.67
C TYR A 45 14.94 -17.96 -24.55
N ALA A 46 14.17 -17.31 -25.43
CA ALA A 46 13.27 -17.98 -26.36
C ALA A 46 14.03 -18.86 -27.37
N GLY A 47 15.18 -18.36 -27.87
CA GLY A 47 16.06 -19.10 -28.77
C GLY A 47 16.68 -20.32 -28.11
N ALA A 48 17.20 -20.17 -26.88
CA ALA A 48 17.76 -21.29 -26.11
C ALA A 48 16.71 -22.37 -25.83
N PHE A 49 15.50 -21.98 -25.44
CA PHE A 49 14.38 -22.92 -25.24
C PHE A 49 14.00 -23.64 -26.54
N SER A 50 13.87 -22.91 -27.65
CA SER A 50 13.51 -23.48 -28.96
C SER A 50 14.60 -24.43 -29.49
N ALA A 51 15.86 -24.08 -29.33
CA ALA A 51 16.98 -24.92 -29.71
C ALA A 51 17.01 -26.22 -28.87
N ALA A 52 16.78 -26.12 -27.56
CA ALA A 52 16.69 -27.29 -26.67
C ALA A 52 15.50 -28.20 -27.00
N ALA A 53 14.35 -27.62 -27.36
CA ALA A 53 13.14 -28.38 -27.65
C ALA A 53 13.16 -29.07 -29.03
N PHE A 54 13.67 -28.39 -30.07
CA PHE A 54 13.45 -28.83 -31.45
C PHE A 54 14.73 -29.14 -32.24
N VAL A 55 15.87 -28.53 -31.89
CA VAL A 55 17.07 -28.57 -32.75
C VAL A 55 18.13 -29.51 -32.21
N LEU A 56 18.33 -29.52 -30.90
CA LEU A 56 19.38 -30.31 -30.27
C LEU A 56 19.03 -31.79 -30.32
N ASP A 57 19.84 -32.57 -31.02
CA ASP A 57 19.69 -34.03 -31.06
C ASP A 57 20.33 -34.69 -29.83
N ALA A 58 19.93 -34.23 -28.64
CA ALA A 58 20.45 -34.67 -27.35
C ALA A 58 19.61 -35.81 -26.74
N PRO A 59 20.11 -36.56 -25.74
CA PRO A 59 19.26 -37.46 -24.97
C PRO A 59 18.11 -36.69 -24.30
N TRP A 60 16.94 -37.31 -24.22
CA TRP A 60 15.69 -36.68 -23.79
C TRP A 60 15.82 -35.94 -22.44
N GLY A 61 16.55 -36.53 -21.49
CA GLY A 61 16.81 -35.91 -20.19
C GLY A 61 17.58 -34.58 -20.28
N LEU A 62 18.58 -34.48 -21.16
CA LEU A 62 19.36 -33.26 -21.32
C LEU A 62 18.54 -32.16 -22.02
N ARG A 63 17.73 -32.51 -23.03
CA ARG A 63 16.82 -31.56 -23.68
C ARG A 63 15.84 -30.95 -22.68
N VAL A 64 15.21 -31.80 -21.85
CA VAL A 64 14.24 -31.36 -20.84
C VAL A 64 14.90 -30.48 -19.79
N LEU A 65 16.10 -30.84 -19.30
CA LEU A 65 16.82 -30.03 -18.33
C LEU A 65 17.20 -28.65 -18.90
N LEU A 66 17.70 -28.57 -20.14
CA LEU A 66 18.02 -27.30 -20.79
C LEU A 66 16.78 -26.44 -21.04
N ALA A 67 15.67 -27.05 -21.44
CA ALA A 67 14.41 -26.34 -21.61
C ALA A 67 13.89 -25.78 -20.27
N LEU A 68 13.95 -26.58 -19.20
CA LEU A 68 13.52 -26.16 -17.87
C LEU A 68 14.42 -25.08 -17.27
N THR A 69 15.73 -25.13 -17.48
CA THR A 69 16.65 -24.07 -16.98
C THR A 69 16.42 -22.76 -17.71
N ALA A 70 16.25 -22.78 -19.03
CA ALA A 70 15.89 -21.58 -19.80
C ALA A 70 14.56 -20.99 -19.34
N MET A 71 13.56 -21.84 -19.10
CA MET A 71 12.24 -21.44 -18.61
C MET A 71 12.29 -20.86 -17.19
N GLY A 72 13.05 -21.49 -16.29
CA GLY A 72 13.25 -21.02 -14.91
C GLY A 72 13.98 -19.68 -14.86
N ALA A 73 15.04 -19.52 -15.66
CA ALA A 73 15.79 -18.27 -15.77
C ALA A 73 14.90 -17.13 -16.30
N SER A 74 14.12 -17.38 -17.36
CA SER A 74 13.14 -16.43 -17.89
C SER A 74 12.09 -16.05 -16.83
N GLY A 75 11.58 -17.03 -16.08
CA GLY A 75 10.62 -16.80 -15.00
C GLY A 75 11.16 -15.88 -13.91
N VAL A 76 12.33 -16.20 -13.34
CA VAL A 76 12.99 -15.37 -12.31
C VAL A 76 13.27 -13.96 -12.83
N ARG A 77 13.75 -13.85 -14.07
CA ARG A 77 14.04 -12.56 -14.68
C ARG A 77 12.78 -11.72 -14.89
N SER A 78 11.70 -12.35 -15.35
CA SER A 78 10.41 -11.67 -15.51
C SER A 78 9.86 -11.14 -14.19
N TRP A 79 10.10 -11.85 -13.08
CA TRP A 79 9.70 -11.41 -11.74
C TRP A 79 10.47 -10.17 -11.29
N HIS A 80 11.78 -10.10 -11.56
CA HIS A 80 12.56 -8.87 -11.34
C HIS A 80 12.12 -7.71 -12.24
N LEU A 81 11.64 -8.01 -13.44
CA LEU A 81 11.09 -7.02 -14.36
C LEU A 81 9.61 -6.71 -14.07
N ARG A 82 9.01 -7.20 -12.96
CA ARG A 82 7.60 -6.93 -12.65
C ARG A 82 7.33 -5.44 -12.54
N ASP A 83 8.31 -4.64 -12.10
CA ASP A 83 8.15 -3.20 -11.94
C ASP A 83 8.04 -2.46 -13.29
N LEU A 84 8.46 -3.11 -14.39
CA LEU A 84 8.26 -2.60 -15.75
C LEU A 84 6.87 -2.94 -16.31
N TRP A 85 6.19 -3.95 -15.78
CA TRP A 85 4.94 -4.51 -16.35
C TRP A 85 3.72 -4.29 -15.50
N LEU A 86 3.89 -4.25 -14.19
CA LEU A 86 2.98 -3.51 -13.35
C LEU A 86 3.11 -2.06 -13.81
N PRO A 87 2.07 -1.43 -14.39
CA PRO A 87 2.08 0.02 -14.48
C PRO A 87 2.44 0.51 -13.07
N ALA A 88 3.44 1.40 -12.95
CA ALA A 88 3.65 2.16 -11.72
C ALA A 88 2.26 2.66 -11.36
N ARG A 89 1.62 2.03 -10.35
CA ARG A 89 0.16 2.03 -10.28
C ARG A 89 -0.26 3.48 -10.38
N PRO A 90 -0.92 3.94 -11.47
CA PRO A 90 -1.64 5.18 -11.35
C PRO A 90 -2.53 4.96 -10.14
N ARG A 91 -2.53 5.90 -9.20
CA ARG A 91 -3.28 5.89 -7.94
C ARG A 91 -4.80 5.82 -8.18
N TRP A 92 -5.27 4.83 -8.94
CA TRP A 92 -6.64 4.66 -9.42
C TRP A 92 -7.57 4.09 -8.34
N TRP A 93 -7.05 3.81 -7.13
CA TRP A 93 -7.93 3.66 -5.97
C TRP A 93 -8.60 5.00 -5.61
N LYS A 94 -8.22 6.11 -6.27
CA LYS A 94 -9.10 7.26 -6.52
C LYS A 94 -9.90 7.01 -7.83
N ARG A 95 -11.20 6.72 -7.68
CA ARG A 95 -12.31 6.51 -8.66
C ARG A 95 -12.73 5.03 -8.80
N ASP A 96 -13.92 4.57 -8.40
CA ASP A 96 -15.22 5.24 -8.29
C ASP A 96 -15.96 4.86 -6.99
N VAL A 97 -16.07 5.82 -6.09
CA VAL A 97 -17.33 6.08 -5.38
C VAL A 97 -17.62 7.53 -5.74
N LEU A 98 -18.62 7.75 -6.59
CA LEU A 98 -19.11 9.03 -7.13
C LEU A 98 -18.46 9.47 -8.46
N GLY A 99 -19.13 9.17 -9.59
CA GLY A 99 -18.65 9.73 -10.86
C GLY A 99 -19.34 9.39 -12.18
N THR A 100 -20.66 9.19 -12.26
CA THR A 100 -21.38 9.58 -13.50
C THR A 100 -21.91 11.01 -13.35
N ALA A 101 -21.01 11.97 -13.53
CA ALA A 101 -21.37 13.34 -13.91
C ALA A 101 -20.19 13.97 -14.64
N THR A 102 -20.32 14.00 -15.95
CA THR A 102 -19.50 14.78 -16.89
C THR A 102 -19.54 16.26 -16.50
N VAL A 103 -18.44 16.77 -15.95
CA VAL A 103 -18.17 18.22 -15.91
C VAL A 103 -16.85 18.47 -16.61
N VAL A 104 -16.96 19.18 -17.72
CA VAL A 104 -15.87 19.75 -18.51
C VAL A 104 -14.92 20.51 -17.57
N SER A 105 -13.72 19.97 -17.35
CA SER A 105 -12.64 20.68 -16.68
C SER A 105 -11.59 21.05 -17.72
N THR A 106 -11.52 22.35 -18.01
CA THR A 106 -10.48 22.98 -18.81
C THR A 106 -9.11 22.61 -18.26
N THR A 107 -8.27 22.06 -19.13
CA THR A 107 -6.86 21.78 -18.94
C THR A 107 -6.11 23.02 -18.43
N ARG A 108 -5.72 23.00 -17.14
CA ARG A 108 -4.61 23.80 -16.62
C ARG A 108 -3.43 22.86 -16.38
N SER A 109 -2.38 23.04 -17.17
CA SER A 109 -1.14 22.28 -17.10
C SER A 109 -0.58 22.25 -15.67
N PRO A 110 -0.02 21.10 -15.22
CA PRO A 110 0.67 21.04 -13.95
C PRO A 110 1.98 21.82 -14.07
N HIS A 111 2.07 22.93 -13.34
CA HIS A 111 3.34 23.59 -13.09
C HIS A 111 4.21 22.66 -12.24
N PRO A 112 5.48 22.40 -12.60
CA PRO A 112 6.38 21.63 -11.74
C PRO A 112 6.62 22.45 -10.48
N ALA A 113 6.01 22.03 -9.37
CA ALA A 113 6.31 22.61 -8.07
C ALA A 113 7.80 22.39 -7.75
N PRO A 114 8.48 23.39 -7.15
CA PRO A 114 9.83 23.21 -6.66
C PRO A 114 9.85 22.08 -5.64
N VAL A 115 11.00 21.42 -5.48
CA VAL A 115 11.25 20.48 -4.40
C VAL A 115 11.19 21.26 -3.08
N GLU A 116 9.98 21.46 -2.55
CA GLU A 116 9.73 21.97 -1.21
C GLU A 116 10.41 21.02 -0.22
N GLY A 117 11.33 21.55 0.58
CA GLY A 117 11.96 20.81 1.66
C GLY A 117 10.90 20.10 2.49
N ALA A 118 11.17 18.85 2.85
CA ALA A 118 10.23 17.95 3.53
C ALA A 118 9.56 18.65 4.72
N GLU A 119 8.40 19.22 4.48
CA GLU A 119 7.75 20.10 5.44
C GLU A 119 7.30 19.28 6.65
N ASP A 120 7.70 19.62 7.88
CA ASP A 120 7.47 18.73 9.03
C ASP A 120 5.98 18.42 9.24
N LEU A 121 5.64 17.13 9.46
CA LEU A 121 4.25 16.67 9.66
C LEU A 121 3.50 17.46 10.76
N PRO A 122 4.09 17.76 11.94
CA PRO A 122 3.44 18.58 12.96
C PRO A 122 3.05 19.98 12.46
N SER A 123 3.86 20.59 11.59
CA SER A 123 3.56 21.91 11.04
C SER A 123 2.33 21.88 10.13
N VAL A 124 2.14 20.77 9.39
CA VAL A 124 0.98 20.57 8.52
C VAL A 124 -0.29 20.43 9.36
N VAL A 125 -0.25 19.62 10.42
CA VAL A 125 -1.39 19.46 11.34
C VAL A 125 -1.73 20.79 12.03
N ALA A 126 -0.72 21.55 12.46
CA ALA A 126 -0.91 22.87 13.05
C ALA A 126 -1.59 23.86 12.07
N ARG A 127 -1.20 23.87 10.79
CA ARG A 127 -1.86 24.68 9.75
C ARG A 127 -3.32 24.26 9.52
N VAL A 128 -3.59 22.96 9.53
CA VAL A 128 -4.97 22.46 9.43
C VAL A 128 -5.81 22.93 10.61
N ARG A 129 -5.27 22.83 11.83
CA ARG A 129 -5.92 23.31 13.07
C ARG A 129 -6.23 24.81 12.98
N GLU A 130 -5.23 25.62 12.63
CA GLU A 130 -5.40 27.07 12.47
C GLU A 130 -6.44 27.41 11.39
N ARG A 131 -6.43 26.68 10.27
CA ARG A 131 -7.43 26.86 9.21
C ARG A 131 -8.83 26.53 9.69
N ALA A 132 -9.00 25.43 10.41
CA ALA A 132 -10.28 25.03 10.97
C ALA A 132 -10.81 26.06 11.99
N ASP A 133 -9.94 26.63 12.82
CA ASP A 133 -10.31 27.68 13.77
C ASP A 133 -10.69 28.98 13.08
N ARG A 134 -9.92 29.41 12.07
CA ARG A 134 -10.21 30.61 11.28
C ARG A 134 -11.56 30.54 10.58
N ASP A 135 -11.90 29.37 10.04
CA ASP A 135 -13.15 29.13 9.31
C ASP A 135 -14.25 28.47 10.15
N ARG A 136 -14.14 28.50 11.49
CA ARG A 136 -15.09 27.83 12.41
C ARG A 136 -16.57 28.13 12.11
N ARG A 137 -16.90 29.36 11.70
CA ARG A 137 -18.28 29.78 11.39
C ARG A 137 -18.82 29.18 10.08
N ARG A 138 -17.94 28.73 9.18
CA ARG A 138 -18.31 28.12 7.90
C ARG A 138 -18.43 26.60 8.00
N LEU A 139 -17.86 25.99 9.04
CA LEU A 139 -17.93 24.56 9.26
C LEU A 139 -19.30 24.18 9.88
N PRO A 140 -19.95 23.11 9.38
CA PRO A 140 -21.28 22.74 9.83
C PRO A 140 -21.24 21.96 11.14
N GLY A 141 -22.17 22.25 12.05
CA GLY A 141 -22.42 21.45 13.27
C GLY A 141 -21.15 21.10 14.06
N ASP A 142 -20.97 19.80 14.31
CA ASP A 142 -19.83 19.25 15.08
C ASP A 142 -18.55 19.02 14.26
N THR A 143 -18.54 19.39 12.97
CA THR A 143 -17.39 19.18 12.07
C THR A 143 -16.11 19.81 12.61
N HIS A 144 -16.19 21.02 13.15
CA HIS A 144 -15.03 21.70 13.75
C HIS A 144 -14.42 20.88 14.89
N ARG A 145 -15.25 20.32 15.79
CA ARG A 145 -14.78 19.45 16.87
C ARG A 145 -14.17 18.16 16.34
N THR A 146 -14.77 17.56 15.32
CA THR A 146 -14.24 16.34 14.68
C THR A 146 -12.86 16.58 14.07
N VAL A 147 -12.66 17.72 13.40
CA VAL A 147 -11.36 18.10 12.82
C VAL A 147 -10.32 18.31 13.91
N LEU A 148 -10.66 19.01 15.01
CA LEU A 148 -9.74 19.19 16.13
C LEU A 148 -9.35 17.86 16.77
N ARG A 149 -10.32 17.00 17.07
CA ARG A 149 -10.07 15.65 17.59
C ARG A 149 -9.16 14.84 16.65
N LEU A 150 -9.40 14.91 15.34
CA LEU A 150 -8.57 14.24 14.35
C LEU A 150 -7.13 14.79 14.35
N CYS A 151 -6.96 16.11 14.46
CA CYS A 151 -5.64 16.72 14.59
C CYS A 151 -4.93 16.26 15.87
N ASP A 152 -5.64 16.15 17.00
CA ASP A 152 -5.07 15.71 18.27
C ASP A 152 -4.60 14.24 18.21
N VAL A 153 -5.39 13.35 17.59
CA VAL A 153 -4.99 11.95 17.36
C VAL A 153 -3.76 11.89 16.44
N LEU A 154 -3.76 12.63 15.34
CA LEU A 154 -2.62 12.66 14.42
C LEU A 154 -1.36 13.22 15.08
N ASP A 155 -1.45 14.28 15.88
CA ASP A 155 -0.33 14.83 16.64
C ASP A 155 0.24 13.79 17.63
N ALA A 156 -0.64 13.05 18.32
CA ALA A 156 -0.21 11.98 19.23
C ALA A 156 0.51 10.85 18.48
N VAL A 157 -0.02 10.41 17.34
CA VAL A 157 0.59 9.38 16.50
C VAL A 157 1.95 9.86 15.96
N ILE A 158 2.04 11.08 15.43
CA ILE A 158 3.30 11.67 14.95
C ILE A 158 4.33 11.75 16.07
N ALA A 159 3.93 12.24 17.25
CA ALA A 159 4.83 12.33 18.40
C ALA A 159 5.33 10.94 18.85
N SER A 160 4.47 9.92 18.79
CA SER A 160 4.87 8.53 19.10
C SER A 160 5.88 7.98 18.08
N GLU A 161 5.65 8.24 16.79
CA GLU A 161 6.50 7.77 15.71
C GLU A 161 7.86 8.47 15.70
N GLN A 162 7.90 9.76 16.06
CA GLN A 162 9.16 10.50 16.20
C GLN A 162 10.01 10.02 17.38
N ARG A 163 9.38 9.62 18.49
CA ARG A 163 10.11 9.08 19.65
C ARG A 163 10.66 7.68 19.37
N GLU A 164 9.89 6.86 18.67
CA GLU A 164 10.27 5.48 18.38
C GLU A 164 9.78 5.07 16.98
N PRO A 165 10.62 5.23 15.95
CA PRO A 165 10.23 4.92 14.57
C PRO A 165 9.82 3.45 14.40
N SER A 166 8.63 3.22 13.85
CA SER A 166 8.09 1.88 13.55
C SER A 166 8.87 1.15 12.47
N ARG A 167 9.55 1.91 11.57
CA ARG A 167 10.21 1.43 10.35
C ARG A 167 9.28 0.63 9.44
N ASP A 168 7.98 0.85 9.55
CA ASP A 168 7.00 0.27 8.65
C ASP A 168 6.67 1.29 7.56
N ALA A 169 7.25 1.08 6.38
CA ALA A 169 7.05 1.94 5.23
C ALA A 169 5.57 2.13 4.86
N ARG A 170 4.70 1.15 5.14
CA ARG A 170 3.27 1.28 4.90
C ARG A 170 2.63 2.23 5.91
N PHE A 171 2.94 2.08 7.19
CA PHE A 171 2.44 2.95 8.25
C PHE A 171 2.91 4.40 8.03
N GLU A 172 4.20 4.60 7.76
CA GLU A 172 4.79 5.90 7.47
C GLU A 172 4.10 6.58 6.28
N TYR A 173 3.86 5.82 5.21
CA TYR A 173 3.13 6.32 4.04
C TYR A 173 1.67 6.69 4.36
N GLU A 174 0.95 5.85 5.11
CA GLU A 174 -0.45 6.11 5.47
C GLU A 174 -0.58 7.36 6.35
N LEU A 175 0.31 7.52 7.33
CA LEU A 175 0.38 8.72 8.18
C LEU A 175 0.70 9.98 7.36
N ASP A 176 1.71 9.92 6.49
CA ASP A 176 2.10 11.03 5.62
C ASP A 176 0.93 11.46 4.70
N ALA A 177 0.27 10.50 4.06
CA ALA A 177 -0.85 10.77 3.16
C ALA A 177 -2.05 11.37 3.91
N MET A 178 -2.37 10.90 5.11
CA MET A 178 -3.45 11.46 5.93
C MET A 178 -3.19 12.92 6.27
N VAL A 179 -1.99 13.23 6.76
CA VAL A 179 -1.60 14.56 7.23
C VAL A 179 -1.44 15.55 6.08
N ARG A 180 -0.74 15.17 5.02
CA ARG A 180 -0.39 16.10 3.92
C ARG A 180 -1.44 16.22 2.84
N GLN A 181 -2.20 15.16 2.59
CA GLN A 181 -3.05 15.10 1.40
C GLN A 181 -4.51 15.06 1.79
N TYR A 182 -4.93 14.07 2.59
CA TYR A 182 -6.36 13.81 2.76
C TYR A 182 -7.06 14.84 3.62
N LEU A 183 -6.59 15.07 4.84
CA LEU A 183 -7.24 16.01 5.75
C LEU A 183 -7.24 17.46 5.21
N PRO A 184 -6.11 18.02 4.72
CA PRO A 184 -6.10 19.36 4.14
C PRO A 184 -6.99 19.48 2.90
N SER A 185 -7.01 18.45 2.04
CA SER A 185 -7.80 18.46 0.81
C SER A 185 -9.30 18.44 1.09
N VAL A 186 -9.77 17.64 2.05
CA VAL A 186 -11.19 17.58 2.43
C VAL A 186 -11.67 18.95 2.92
N LEU A 187 -10.92 19.57 3.84
CA LEU A 187 -11.26 20.90 4.37
C LEU A 187 -11.21 21.99 3.30
N THR A 188 -10.15 22.00 2.48
CA THR A 188 -10.00 22.99 1.41
C THR A 188 -11.12 22.88 0.38
N SER A 189 -11.49 21.65 0.01
CA SER A 189 -12.55 21.40 -0.97
C SER A 189 -13.89 21.89 -0.47
N TYR A 190 -14.26 21.61 0.78
CA TYR A 190 -15.50 22.12 1.36
C TYR A 190 -15.50 23.64 1.50
N LEU A 191 -14.40 24.23 2.00
CA LEU A 191 -14.31 25.69 2.19
C LEU A 191 -14.28 26.48 0.87
N ALA A 192 -13.93 25.83 -0.25
CA ALA A 192 -14.02 26.41 -1.58
C ALA A 192 -15.48 26.56 -2.09
N ILE A 193 -16.44 25.86 -1.49
CA ILE A 193 -17.84 25.90 -1.90
C ILE A 193 -18.48 27.21 -1.42
N PRO A 194 -19.19 27.95 -2.31
CA PRO A 194 -19.92 29.15 -1.91
C PRO A 194 -20.95 28.86 -0.81
N PRO A 195 -21.08 29.70 0.23
CA PRO A 195 -22.02 29.47 1.33
C PRO A 195 -23.48 29.27 0.89
N SER A 196 -23.89 29.85 -0.24
CA SER A 196 -25.25 29.69 -0.78
C SER A 196 -25.54 28.28 -1.31
N ARG A 197 -24.50 27.49 -1.66
CA ARG A 197 -24.65 26.17 -2.30
C ARG A 197 -24.39 24.99 -1.38
N VAL A 198 -24.05 25.21 -0.11
CA VAL A 198 -23.71 24.11 0.82
C VAL A 198 -24.89 23.19 1.16
N HIS A 199 -26.12 23.64 0.91
CA HIS A 199 -27.35 22.88 1.10
C HIS A 199 -27.99 22.40 -0.21
N GLU A 200 -27.39 22.74 -1.37
CA GLU A 200 -27.84 22.24 -2.66
C GLU A 200 -27.39 20.78 -2.82
N ARG A 201 -28.29 19.91 -3.29
CA ARG A 201 -27.93 18.53 -3.59
C ARG A 201 -27.05 18.49 -4.83
N GLN A 202 -25.94 17.77 -4.73
CA GLN A 202 -25.04 17.48 -5.84
C GLN A 202 -25.62 16.34 -6.71
N PRO A 203 -25.04 16.06 -7.90
CA PRO A 203 -25.52 15.00 -8.80
C PRO A 203 -25.56 13.60 -8.16
N ASP A 204 -24.82 13.41 -7.07
CA ASP A 204 -24.80 12.20 -6.25
C ASP A 204 -25.96 12.08 -5.26
N GLY A 205 -26.81 13.11 -5.17
CA GLY A 205 -27.93 13.19 -4.24
C GLY A 205 -27.55 13.63 -2.82
N ARG A 206 -26.28 13.92 -2.53
CA ARG A 206 -25.80 14.39 -1.22
C ARG A 206 -25.55 15.89 -1.23
N THR A 207 -25.71 16.51 -0.07
CA THR A 207 -25.27 17.88 0.14
C THR A 207 -23.77 17.92 0.46
N PRO A 208 -23.05 19.02 0.14
CA PRO A 208 -21.67 19.20 0.56
C PRO A 208 -21.42 19.02 2.06
N VAL A 209 -22.40 19.35 2.90
CA VAL A 209 -22.35 19.16 4.35
C VAL A 209 -22.33 17.67 4.72
N GLU A 210 -23.23 16.88 4.11
CA GLU A 210 -23.28 15.43 4.33
C GLU A 210 -21.99 14.75 3.86
N GLU A 211 -21.49 15.17 2.69
CA GLU A 211 -20.26 14.61 2.13
C GLU A 211 -19.02 14.94 2.99
N LEU A 212 -18.89 16.18 3.47
CA LEU A 212 -17.84 16.55 4.42
C LEU A 212 -17.91 15.70 5.70
N THR A 213 -19.11 15.56 6.26
CA THR A 213 -19.32 14.79 7.50
C THR A 213 -18.88 13.35 7.32
N GLU A 214 -19.26 12.73 6.21
CA GLU A 214 -18.90 11.35 5.89
C GLU A 214 -17.39 11.18 5.66
N GLN A 215 -16.77 12.10 4.91
CA GLN A 215 -15.33 12.08 4.65
C GLN A 215 -14.53 12.22 5.95
N LEU A 216 -14.93 13.11 6.86
CA LEU A 216 -14.28 13.27 8.16
C LEU A 216 -14.50 12.06 9.06
N ARG A 217 -15.66 11.41 8.99
CA ARG A 217 -15.93 10.16 9.73
C ARG A 217 -14.98 9.04 9.29
N ILE A 218 -14.77 8.90 7.98
CA ILE A 218 -13.82 7.92 7.42
C ILE A 218 -12.39 8.23 7.87
N LEU A 219 -11.97 9.51 7.79
CA LEU A 219 -10.63 9.92 8.23
C LEU A 219 -10.42 9.73 9.72
N ALA A 220 -11.43 10.00 10.56
CA ALA A 220 -11.38 9.74 11.99
C ALA A 220 -11.18 8.26 12.29
N ALA A 221 -11.96 7.38 11.65
CA ALA A 221 -11.79 5.94 11.81
C ALA A 221 -10.38 5.48 11.38
N GLN A 222 -9.83 6.03 10.30
CA GLN A 222 -8.48 5.69 9.85
C GLN A 222 -7.40 6.18 10.82
N ALA A 223 -7.55 7.36 11.40
CA ALA A 223 -6.62 7.85 12.43
C ALA A 223 -6.66 6.97 13.69
N ASP A 224 -7.86 6.56 14.13
CA ASP A 224 -8.02 5.64 15.25
C ASP A 224 -7.37 4.27 14.95
N THR A 225 -7.41 3.79 13.71
CA THR A 225 -6.69 2.56 13.32
C THR A 225 -5.18 2.72 13.34
N LEU A 226 -4.65 3.87 12.94
CA LEU A 226 -3.22 4.15 13.01
C LEU A 226 -2.76 4.15 14.47
N ASP A 227 -3.48 4.86 15.33
CA ASP A 227 -3.21 4.92 16.77
C ASP A 227 -3.27 3.51 17.42
N ALA A 228 -4.35 2.76 17.16
CA ALA A 228 -4.48 1.39 17.66
C ALA A 228 -3.39 0.44 17.15
N SER A 229 -2.97 0.58 15.89
CA SER A 229 -1.89 -0.23 15.31
C SER A 229 -0.56 0.01 16.02
N ARG A 230 -0.29 1.26 16.41
CA ARG A 230 0.89 1.64 17.19
C ARG A 230 0.84 1.05 18.59
N GLN A 231 -0.29 1.20 19.29
CA GLN A 231 -0.43 0.70 20.66
C GLN A 231 -0.30 -0.82 20.77
N ARG A 232 -0.78 -1.57 19.77
CA ARG A 232 -0.63 -3.03 19.71
C ARG A 232 0.83 -3.47 19.59
N ARG A 233 1.66 -2.74 18.84
CA ARG A 233 3.09 -3.04 18.72
C ARG A 233 3.82 -2.85 20.04
N LEU A 234 3.58 -1.71 20.70
CA LEU A 234 4.14 -1.45 22.03
C LEU A 234 3.79 -2.57 23.02
N THR A 235 2.54 -3.05 22.98
CA THR A 235 2.10 -4.15 23.85
C THR A 235 2.79 -5.47 23.48
N ALA A 236 2.97 -5.77 22.20
CA ALA A 236 3.66 -6.97 21.73
C ALA A 236 5.15 -6.96 22.14
N ASP A 237 5.82 -5.83 22.00
CA ASP A 237 7.24 -5.67 22.37
C ASP A 237 7.45 -5.80 23.88
N LEU A 238 6.55 -5.22 24.68
CA LEU A 238 6.55 -5.38 26.14
C LEU A 238 6.29 -6.83 26.55
N SER A 239 5.35 -7.52 25.89
CA SER A 239 5.05 -8.92 26.19
C SER A 239 6.22 -9.85 25.86
N THR A 240 6.93 -9.59 24.76
CA THR A 240 8.10 -10.35 24.33
C THR A 240 9.26 -10.13 25.31
N SER A 241 9.48 -8.88 25.72
CA SER A 241 10.49 -8.52 26.72
C SER A 241 10.18 -9.14 28.09
N GLY A 242 8.91 -9.12 28.51
CA GLY A 242 8.45 -9.74 29.76
C GLY A 242 8.64 -11.26 29.76
N ASN A 243 8.32 -11.93 28.64
CA ASN A 243 8.55 -13.37 28.49
C ASN A 243 10.05 -13.70 28.53
N PHE A 244 10.90 -12.89 27.90
CA PHE A 244 12.35 -13.08 27.97
C PHE A 244 12.89 -12.93 29.40
N LEU A 245 12.42 -11.92 30.15
CA LEU A 245 12.82 -11.74 31.55
C LEU A 245 12.35 -12.91 32.41
N ARG A 246 11.12 -13.40 32.18
CA ARG A 246 10.59 -14.57 32.89
C ARG A 246 11.35 -15.85 32.54
N ASP A 247 11.77 -16.04 31.30
CA ASP A 247 12.60 -17.18 30.92
C ASP A 247 14.00 -17.09 31.55
N LYS A 248 14.65 -15.92 31.47
CA LYS A 248 16.01 -15.71 31.97
C LYS A 248 16.13 -15.71 33.49
N TYR A 249 15.12 -15.20 34.20
CA TYR A 249 15.16 -15.01 35.66
C TYR A 249 14.14 -15.85 36.42
N GLY A 250 13.04 -16.28 35.79
CA GLY A 250 12.02 -17.11 36.43
C GLY A 250 12.45 -18.56 36.70
N HIS A 251 13.53 -19.02 36.07
CA HIS A 251 14.16 -20.31 36.38
C HIS A 251 15.15 -20.25 37.55
N ARG A 252 15.31 -19.08 38.20
CA ARG A 252 16.18 -18.91 39.37
C ARG A 252 15.39 -18.55 40.63
N GLN A 253 14.74 -19.54 41.26
CA GLN A 253 14.54 -19.63 42.72
C GLN A 253 13.75 -20.91 43.09
N PRO A 254 14.00 -21.60 44.23
CA PRO A 254 15.19 -21.67 45.09
C PRO A 254 15.48 -23.11 45.57
N ASP A 255 16.47 -23.82 45.01
CA ASP A 255 16.87 -25.15 45.50
C ASP A 255 17.97 -25.13 46.58
N ALA A 256 18.30 -23.97 47.17
CA ALA A 256 19.46 -23.87 48.05
C ALA A 256 19.28 -22.87 49.18
N PHE A 257 18.31 -23.11 50.08
CA PHE A 257 18.43 -22.70 51.48
C PHE A 257 17.78 -23.78 52.36
N ASP A 258 18.37 -24.98 52.34
CA ASP A 258 18.19 -25.98 53.39
C ASP A 258 18.85 -25.46 54.66
N PHE A 259 18.13 -24.62 55.41
CA PHE A 259 18.49 -24.27 56.79
C PHE A 259 18.24 -25.51 57.67
N ARG A 260 19.17 -26.48 57.62
CA ARG A 260 19.29 -27.46 58.70
C ARG A 260 19.73 -26.73 59.96
N VAL A 261 18.74 -26.44 60.80
CA VAL A 261 18.94 -26.08 62.21
C VAL A 261 19.41 -27.36 62.92
N GLN A 262 20.66 -27.34 63.39
CA GLN A 262 21.17 -28.31 64.38
C GLN A 262 20.80 -27.84 65.79
#